data_AF-A0A353GY52-F1
#
_entry.id   AF-A0A353GY52-F1
#
_cell.length_a   1.000
_cell.length_b   1.000
_cell.length_c   1.000
_cell.angle_alpha   90.00
_cell.angle_beta   90.00
_cell.angle_gamma   90.00
#
_symmetry.space_group_name_H-M   'P 1'
#
loop_
_entity.id
_entity.type
_entity.pdbx_description
1 polymer ?
#
loop_
_entity_poly.entity_id
_entity_poly.type
_entity_poly.pdbx_seq_one_letter_code
_entity_poly.pdbx_strand_id
1 'polypeptide(L)'
;MDAHFPKDVLSANFGASESVFDNIPKEEVYIIYGGNPGGLESQEVPSLIGKVPLSFKHELIHVEPIQSPGGSIQILDYHNFPVSKTVVTALVEVESGGIREIHWHTNADESQYYISGEARRTVFMPSPKARTFNYRAGDVGYVPAGGFHYIQNTGKEKLK
;
A
#
# COMPACT_ATOMS: atom_id res chain seq x y z
N MET A 1 -7.21 9.61 -21.30
CA MET A 1 -7.00 8.65 -22.41
C MET A 1 -7.86 9.05 -23.60
N ASP A 2 -9.15 9.28 -23.39
CA ASP A 2 -10.13 9.59 -24.45
C ASP A 2 -9.81 10.84 -25.28
N ALA A 3 -9.17 11.85 -24.67
CA ALA A 3 -8.75 13.09 -25.32
C ALA A 3 -7.84 12.91 -26.55
N HIS A 4 -7.17 11.77 -26.68
CA HIS A 4 -6.22 11.50 -27.76
C HIS A 4 -6.80 10.61 -28.86
N PHE A 5 -8.05 10.14 -28.72
CA PHE A 5 -8.74 9.42 -29.78
C PHE A 5 -9.49 10.40 -30.70
N PRO A 6 -9.41 10.23 -32.03
CA PRO A 6 -10.27 10.94 -32.96
C PRO A 6 -11.77 10.72 -32.66
N LYS A 7 -12.59 11.75 -32.86
CA LYS A 7 -14.03 11.69 -32.55
C LYS A 7 -14.77 10.67 -33.40
N ASP A 8 -14.40 10.52 -34.66
CA ASP A 8 -14.95 9.52 -35.57
C ASP A 8 -14.69 8.09 -35.07
N VAL A 9 -13.51 7.84 -34.49
CA VAL A 9 -13.17 6.55 -33.88
C VAL A 9 -14.01 6.29 -32.61
N LEU A 10 -14.16 7.29 -31.74
CA LEU A 10 -15.03 7.18 -30.56
C LEU A 10 -16.50 6.95 -30.97
N SER A 11 -16.96 7.69 -31.98
CA SER A 11 -18.29 7.54 -32.58
C SER A 11 -18.53 6.12 -33.07
N ALA A 12 -17.60 5.56 -33.84
CA ALA A 12 -17.69 4.19 -34.33
C ALA A 12 -17.68 3.16 -33.20
N ASN A 13 -16.85 3.34 -32.16
CA ASN A 13 -16.75 2.39 -31.04
C ASN A 13 -18.01 2.36 -30.16
N PHE A 14 -18.56 3.53 -29.84
CA PHE A 14 -19.71 3.65 -28.93
C PHE A 14 -21.06 3.67 -29.66
N GLY A 15 -21.08 3.72 -30.99
CA GLY A 15 -22.31 3.80 -31.78
C GLY A 15 -23.11 5.10 -31.54
N ALA A 16 -22.41 6.20 -31.25
CA ALA A 16 -22.99 7.49 -30.89
C ALA A 16 -22.51 8.60 -31.83
N SER A 17 -23.27 9.69 -31.97
CA SER A 17 -22.85 10.87 -32.76
C SER A 17 -21.54 11.46 -32.21
N GLU A 18 -20.66 11.95 -33.10
CA GLU A 18 -19.42 12.64 -32.71
C GLU A 18 -19.65 13.78 -31.71
N SER A 19 -20.81 14.46 -31.81
CA SER A 19 -21.19 15.56 -30.93
C SER A 19 -21.29 15.18 -29.45
N VAL A 20 -21.52 13.90 -29.13
CA VAL A 20 -21.52 13.40 -27.73
C VAL A 20 -20.15 13.59 -27.09
N PHE A 21 -19.09 13.61 -27.89
CA PHE A 21 -17.70 13.70 -27.47
C PHE A 21 -17.14 15.13 -27.52
N ASP A 22 -17.97 16.15 -27.74
CA ASP A 22 -17.54 17.56 -27.83
C ASP A 22 -16.95 18.09 -26.53
N ASN A 23 -17.39 17.56 -25.39
CA ASN A 23 -17.05 18.04 -24.04
C ASN A 23 -16.11 17.09 -23.28
N ILE A 24 -15.45 16.15 -23.95
CA ILE A 24 -14.43 15.32 -23.29
C ILE A 24 -13.31 16.24 -22.76
N PRO A 25 -12.84 16.06 -21.51
CA PRO A 25 -11.67 16.76 -21.00
C PRO A 25 -10.48 16.61 -21.94
N LYS A 26 -9.86 17.73 -22.35
CA LYS A 26 -8.72 17.74 -23.29
C LYS A 26 -7.41 17.29 -22.65
N GLU A 27 -7.37 17.32 -21.33
CA GLU A 27 -6.23 16.94 -20.50
C GLU A 27 -6.70 16.00 -19.39
N GLU A 28 -5.75 15.40 -18.67
CA GLU A 28 -6.07 14.54 -17.54
C GLU A 28 -6.72 15.31 -16.39
N VAL A 29 -7.67 14.66 -15.71
CA VAL A 29 -8.40 15.20 -14.55
C VAL A 29 -7.93 14.58 -13.22
N TYR A 30 -6.64 14.25 -13.14
CA TYR A 30 -5.98 13.39 -12.13
C TYR A 30 -6.66 13.30 -10.74
N ILE A 31 -6.88 14.42 -10.05
CA ILE A 31 -7.68 14.49 -8.82
C ILE A 31 -8.72 15.61 -8.96
N ILE A 32 -10.01 15.25 -8.86
CA ILE A 32 -11.13 16.19 -8.91
C ILE A 32 -12.14 15.92 -7.79
N TYR A 33 -12.92 16.96 -7.46
CA TYR A 33 -14.05 16.82 -6.55
C TYR A 33 -15.24 16.16 -7.27
N GLY A 34 -15.56 14.92 -6.89
CA GLY A 34 -16.67 14.14 -7.47
C GLY A 34 -18.03 14.29 -6.76
N GLY A 35 -18.11 15.08 -5.69
CA GLY A 35 -19.32 15.15 -4.85
C GLY A 35 -19.53 13.91 -3.97
N ASN A 36 -20.73 13.77 -3.41
CA ASN A 36 -21.11 12.61 -2.60
C ASN A 36 -21.69 11.50 -3.52
N PRO A 37 -21.08 10.32 -3.60
CA PRO A 37 -21.57 9.23 -4.45
C PRO A 37 -22.83 8.54 -3.92
N GLY A 38 -23.24 8.77 -2.67
CA GLY A 38 -24.33 8.01 -2.04
C GLY A 38 -23.85 6.71 -1.41
N GLY A 39 -24.79 5.80 -1.10
CA GLY A 39 -24.50 4.53 -0.43
C GLY A 39 -23.94 3.45 -1.38
N LEU A 40 -23.16 2.51 -0.85
CA LEU A 40 -22.51 1.45 -1.64
C LEU A 40 -23.48 0.66 -2.52
N GLU A 41 -24.65 0.28 -1.97
CA GLU A 41 -25.68 -0.46 -2.70
C GLU A 41 -26.20 0.30 -3.93
N SER A 42 -26.28 1.63 -3.84
CA SER A 42 -26.72 2.47 -4.97
C SER A 42 -25.71 2.56 -6.11
N GLN A 43 -24.45 2.18 -5.84
CA GLN A 43 -23.34 2.22 -6.78
C GLN A 43 -23.02 0.83 -7.36
N GLU A 44 -23.75 -0.22 -6.98
CA GLU A 44 -23.51 -1.57 -7.49
C GLU A 44 -23.87 -1.66 -8.98
N VAL A 45 -22.90 -2.06 -9.80
CA VAL A 45 -23.11 -2.27 -11.24
C VAL A 45 -23.35 -3.77 -11.49
N PRO A 46 -24.54 -4.16 -12.00
CA PRO A 46 -24.81 -5.56 -12.31
C PRO A 46 -23.95 -6.04 -13.48
N SER A 47 -23.48 -7.28 -13.40
CA SER A 47 -22.63 -7.91 -14.40
C SER A 47 -23.25 -9.20 -14.88
N LEU A 48 -23.36 -9.36 -16.21
CA LEU A 48 -23.88 -10.58 -16.85
C LEU A 48 -22.97 -11.80 -16.64
N ILE A 49 -21.68 -11.56 -16.34
CA ILE A 49 -20.68 -12.61 -16.12
C ILE A 49 -20.44 -12.88 -14.62
N GLY A 50 -21.27 -12.28 -13.74
CA GLY A 50 -21.20 -12.48 -12.30
C GLY A 50 -20.20 -11.58 -11.57
N LYS A 51 -19.92 -11.92 -10.31
CA LYS A 51 -19.02 -11.18 -9.42
C LYS A 51 -17.58 -11.67 -9.56
N VAL A 52 -16.62 -10.79 -9.30
CA VAL A 52 -15.21 -11.18 -9.18
C VAL A 52 -15.04 -12.18 -8.02
N PRO A 53 -14.26 -13.27 -8.20
CA PRO A 53 -14.18 -14.33 -7.20
C PRO A 53 -13.37 -13.95 -5.96
N LEU A 54 -12.47 -12.95 -6.08
CA LEU A 54 -11.65 -12.44 -4.99
C LEU A 54 -11.96 -10.96 -4.74
N SER A 55 -12.03 -10.59 -3.46
CA SER A 55 -12.12 -9.18 -3.06
C SER A 55 -10.78 -8.47 -3.32
N PHE A 56 -10.85 -7.22 -3.76
CA PHE A 56 -9.72 -6.29 -3.82
C PHE A 56 -9.59 -5.42 -2.57
N LYS A 57 -10.45 -5.64 -1.58
CA LYS A 57 -10.43 -4.98 -0.27
C LYS A 57 -10.18 -6.03 0.81
N HIS A 58 -9.27 -5.71 1.73
CA HIS A 58 -9.12 -6.42 3.00
C HIS A 58 -9.07 -5.41 4.14
N GLU A 59 -9.65 -5.75 5.29
CA GLU A 59 -9.59 -4.93 6.50
C GLU A 59 -8.53 -5.52 7.43
N LEU A 60 -7.40 -4.81 7.59
CA LEU A 60 -6.24 -5.33 8.33
C LEU A 60 -6.59 -5.67 9.79
N ILE A 61 -7.59 -4.99 10.38
CA ILE A 61 -8.08 -5.26 11.75
C ILE A 61 -8.56 -6.72 11.95
N HIS A 62 -8.93 -7.42 10.88
CA HIS A 62 -9.33 -8.84 10.94
C HIS A 62 -8.16 -9.81 10.89
N VAL A 63 -6.91 -9.32 10.74
CA VAL A 63 -5.71 -10.15 10.85
C VAL A 63 -5.31 -10.25 12.32
N GLU A 64 -5.35 -11.45 12.90
CA GLU A 64 -4.88 -11.69 14.26
C GLU A 64 -3.41 -11.24 14.42
N PRO A 65 -3.10 -10.30 15.33
CA PRO A 65 -1.74 -9.82 15.51
C PRO A 65 -0.87 -10.88 16.21
N ILE A 66 0.35 -11.07 15.70
CA ILE A 66 1.41 -11.77 16.41
C ILE A 66 1.89 -10.84 17.53
N GLN A 67 1.61 -11.21 18.77
CA GLN A 67 1.95 -10.44 19.96
C GLN A 67 3.34 -10.81 20.51
N SER A 68 4.07 -9.82 20.99
CA SER A 68 5.35 -9.96 21.67
C SER A 68 5.44 -8.95 22.83
N PRO A 69 6.36 -9.12 23.79
CA PRO A 69 6.54 -8.13 24.86
C PRO A 69 6.89 -6.71 24.37
N GLY A 70 7.47 -6.59 23.16
CA GLY A 70 7.89 -5.32 22.59
C GLY A 70 6.86 -4.66 21.66
N GLY A 71 5.69 -5.28 21.45
CA GLY A 71 4.67 -4.81 20.53
C GLY A 71 4.07 -5.94 19.68
N SER A 72 3.58 -5.62 18.49
CA SER A 72 2.81 -6.58 17.68
C SER A 72 3.09 -6.46 16.17
N ILE A 73 2.76 -7.52 15.43
CA ILE A 73 2.87 -7.55 13.96
C ILE A 73 1.60 -8.16 13.38
N GLN A 74 0.96 -7.46 12.44
CA GLN A 74 -0.12 -8.01 11.59
C GLN A 74 0.39 -8.16 10.16
N ILE A 75 0.32 -9.36 9.59
CA ILE A 75 0.86 -9.67 8.26
C ILE A 75 -0.28 -9.92 7.27
N LEU A 76 -0.27 -9.20 6.16
CA LEU A 76 -1.18 -9.35 5.03
C LEU A 76 -0.40 -9.89 3.82
N ASP A 77 -0.72 -11.11 3.40
CA ASP A 77 -0.08 -11.80 2.28
C ASP A 77 -1.12 -12.57 1.44
N TYR A 78 -0.68 -13.38 0.48
CA TYR A 78 -1.60 -14.11 -0.39
C TYR A 78 -2.41 -15.22 0.32
N HIS A 79 -2.06 -15.61 1.55
CA HIS A 79 -2.80 -16.64 2.29
C HIS A 79 -4.08 -16.08 2.90
N ASN A 80 -4.05 -14.84 3.39
CA ASN A 80 -5.22 -14.15 3.96
C ASN A 80 -5.81 -13.06 3.04
N PHE A 81 -5.06 -12.59 2.05
CA PHE A 81 -5.52 -11.68 1.00
C PHE A 81 -5.14 -12.19 -0.40
N PRO A 82 -5.89 -13.17 -0.94
CA PRO A 82 -5.43 -13.95 -2.09
C PRO A 82 -5.20 -13.19 -3.39
N VAL A 83 -5.75 -11.99 -3.54
CA VAL A 83 -5.52 -11.14 -4.71
C VAL A 83 -4.13 -10.48 -4.69
N SER A 84 -3.50 -10.35 -3.51
CA SER A 84 -2.17 -9.74 -3.33
C SER A 84 -1.06 -10.74 -3.64
N LYS A 85 -0.81 -10.98 -4.93
CA LYS A 85 0.17 -11.97 -5.40
C LYS A 85 1.61 -11.47 -5.41
N THR A 86 1.81 -10.17 -5.48
CA THR A 86 3.13 -9.55 -5.72
C THR A 86 3.60 -8.67 -4.55
N VAL A 87 2.74 -8.45 -3.56
CA VAL A 87 3.03 -7.60 -2.40
C VAL A 87 2.63 -8.33 -1.13
N VAL A 88 3.51 -8.30 -0.14
CA VAL A 88 3.25 -8.66 1.25
C VAL A 88 3.42 -7.40 2.08
N THR A 89 2.55 -7.17 3.06
CA THR A 89 2.60 -6.01 3.94
C THR A 89 2.53 -6.45 5.37
N ALA A 90 3.28 -5.79 6.25
CA ALA A 90 3.17 -5.97 7.68
C ALA A 90 2.95 -4.62 8.35
N LEU A 91 1.94 -4.51 9.22
CA LEU A 91 1.85 -3.42 10.18
C LEU A 91 2.60 -3.86 11.44
N VAL A 92 3.68 -3.15 11.75
CA VAL A 92 4.53 -3.42 12.90
C VAL A 92 4.29 -2.30 13.91
N GLU A 93 3.85 -2.67 15.11
CA GLU A 93 3.76 -1.75 16.23
C GLU A 93 4.87 -2.07 17.23
N VAL A 94 5.67 -1.07 17.62
CA VAL A 94 6.73 -1.24 18.61
C VAL A 94 6.49 -0.29 19.79
N GLU A 95 6.33 -0.85 20.98
CA GLU A 95 6.13 -0.07 22.21
C GLU A 95 7.35 0.81 22.50
N SER A 96 7.16 1.85 23.33
CA SER A 96 8.26 2.74 23.76
C SER A 96 9.41 1.93 24.38
N GLY A 97 10.63 2.13 23.86
CA GLY A 97 11.81 1.36 24.28
C GLY A 97 11.90 -0.06 23.72
N GLY A 98 10.89 -0.50 22.95
CA GLY A 98 10.86 -1.77 22.25
C GLY A 98 11.73 -1.80 20.99
N ILE A 99 11.83 -2.99 20.40
CA ILE A 99 12.61 -3.23 19.19
C ILE A 99 11.93 -4.29 18.32
N ARG A 100 11.87 -4.03 17.01
CA ARG A 100 11.79 -5.09 16.00
C ARG A 100 13.18 -5.70 15.91
N GLU A 101 13.30 -6.93 16.40
CA GLU A 101 14.55 -7.69 16.54
C GLU A 101 15.42 -7.73 15.26
N ILE A 102 16.68 -8.11 15.41
CA ILE A 102 17.60 -8.28 14.29
C ILE A 102 17.11 -9.42 13.40
N HIS A 103 16.82 -9.11 12.14
CA HIS A 103 16.34 -10.08 11.15
C HIS A 103 16.74 -9.65 9.73
N TRP A 104 16.33 -10.45 8.74
CA TRP A 104 16.52 -10.18 7.32
C TRP A 104 15.42 -10.87 6.51
N HIS A 105 15.25 -10.41 5.26
CA HIS A 105 14.36 -11.04 4.28
C HIS A 105 15.21 -11.56 3.11
N THR A 106 15.08 -12.84 2.77
CA THR A 106 15.85 -13.47 1.69
C THR A 106 15.18 -13.38 0.33
N ASN A 107 13.88 -13.08 0.31
CA ASN A 107 13.00 -13.21 -0.86
C ASN A 107 12.60 -11.87 -1.49
N ALA A 108 12.81 -10.75 -0.81
CA ALA A 108 12.42 -9.43 -1.30
C ALA A 108 13.22 -8.32 -0.62
N ASP A 109 13.31 -7.18 -1.29
CA ASP A 109 13.63 -5.92 -0.63
C ASP A 109 12.47 -5.51 0.28
N GLU A 110 12.77 -4.77 1.34
CA GLU A 110 11.78 -4.20 2.25
C GLU A 110 11.67 -2.69 2.03
N SER A 111 10.46 -2.23 1.70
CA SER A 111 10.11 -0.82 1.70
C SER A 111 9.27 -0.51 2.94
N GLN A 112 9.60 0.57 3.63
CA GLN A 112 9.02 0.94 4.91
C GLN A 112 8.36 2.33 4.79
N TYR A 113 7.23 2.50 5.46
CA TYR A 113 6.63 3.81 5.70
C TYR A 113 6.34 3.94 7.18
N TYR A 114 6.88 5.00 7.80
CA TYR A 114 6.73 5.26 9.22
C TYR A 114 5.46 6.10 9.42
N ILE A 115 4.42 5.49 9.99
CA ILE A 115 3.11 6.11 10.21
C ILE A 115 3.16 7.06 11.40
N SER A 116 3.80 6.66 12.50
CA SER A 116 3.89 7.46 13.73
C SER A 116 5.10 7.09 14.59
N GLY A 117 5.49 7.97 15.52
CA GLY A 117 6.59 7.72 16.45
C GLY A 117 7.97 8.05 15.86
N GLU A 118 9.01 7.60 16.56
CA GLU A 118 10.41 7.86 16.24
C GLU A 118 11.22 6.56 16.31
N ALA A 119 12.05 6.30 15.31
CA ALA A 119 12.83 5.09 15.22
C ALA A 119 14.28 5.33 14.85
N ARG A 120 15.10 4.35 15.19
CA ARG A 120 16.45 4.19 14.65
C ARG A 120 16.60 2.78 14.09
N ARG A 121 17.15 2.69 12.88
CA ARG A 121 17.39 1.42 12.20
C ARG A 121 18.80 1.39 11.65
N THR A 122 19.47 0.25 11.81
CA THR A 122 20.76 -0.02 11.15
C THR A 122 20.57 -1.13 10.13
N VAL A 123 21.10 -0.93 8.93
CA VAL A 123 21.19 -1.97 7.90
C VAL A 123 22.64 -2.43 7.79
N PHE A 124 22.84 -3.73 7.76
CA PHE A 124 24.13 -4.41 7.60
C PHE A 124 24.10 -5.23 6.31
N MET A 125 25.10 -5.01 5.45
CA MET A 125 25.29 -5.76 4.19
C MET A 125 26.54 -6.64 4.30
N PRO A 126 26.73 -7.64 3.40
CA PRO A 126 27.98 -8.37 3.30
C PRO A 126 29.19 -7.43 3.09
N SER A 127 30.37 -7.75 3.67
CA SER A 127 31.52 -6.83 3.85
C SER A 127 31.24 -5.78 4.96
N PRO A 128 32.20 -5.08 5.59
CA PRO A 128 31.93 -4.28 6.79
C PRO A 128 31.21 -2.95 6.47
N LYS A 129 29.98 -3.06 5.96
CA LYS A 129 29.12 -1.96 5.53
C LYS A 129 27.88 -1.99 6.42
N ALA A 130 27.86 -1.10 7.40
CA ALA A 130 26.70 -0.82 8.22
C ALA A 130 26.37 0.67 8.13
N ARG A 131 25.08 1.00 8.09
CA ARG A 131 24.63 2.39 8.18
C ARG A 131 23.37 2.49 9.01
N THR A 132 23.38 3.45 9.92
CA THR A 132 22.27 3.78 10.80
C THR A 132 21.55 5.02 10.30
N PHE A 133 20.22 4.98 10.35
CA PHE A 133 19.34 6.09 10.01
C PHE A 133 18.31 6.25 11.12
N ASN A 134 17.88 7.50 11.33
CA ASN A 134 16.74 7.82 12.17
C ASN A 134 15.52 8.07 11.28
N TYR A 135 14.35 7.73 11.78
CA TYR A 135 13.07 7.86 11.10
C TYR A 135 12.02 8.46 12.03
N ARG A 136 11.05 9.13 11.45
CA ARG A 136 9.85 9.65 12.12
C ARG A 136 8.63 9.52 11.22
N ALA A 137 7.47 9.87 11.75
CA ALA A 137 6.22 9.93 10.99
C ALA A 137 6.38 10.63 9.62
N GLY A 138 5.96 9.96 8.55
CA GLY A 138 6.04 10.43 7.16
C GLY A 138 7.30 10.03 6.40
N ASP A 139 8.32 9.47 7.07
CA ASP A 139 9.54 9.04 6.40
C ASP A 139 9.35 7.71 5.66
N VAL A 140 10.13 7.53 4.58
CA VAL A 140 10.23 6.27 3.83
C VAL A 140 11.59 5.64 4.08
N GLY A 141 11.57 4.35 4.42
CA GLY A 141 12.77 3.53 4.62
C GLY A 141 12.89 2.44 3.56
N TYR A 142 14.12 1.94 3.38
CA TYR A 142 14.39 0.83 2.47
C TYR A 142 15.49 -0.08 3.02
N VAL A 143 15.35 -1.39 2.84
CA VAL A 143 16.36 -2.41 3.14
C VAL A 143 16.48 -3.35 1.94
N PRO A 144 17.65 -3.47 1.30
CA PRO A 144 17.86 -4.43 0.23
C PRO A 144 17.70 -5.88 0.72
N ALA A 145 17.28 -6.78 -0.17
CA ALA A 145 17.18 -8.21 0.10
C ALA A 145 18.50 -8.77 0.66
N GLY A 146 18.39 -9.59 1.71
CA GLY A 146 19.52 -10.13 2.46
C GLY A 146 20.21 -9.14 3.41
N GLY A 147 19.78 -7.87 3.45
CA GLY A 147 20.26 -6.89 4.41
C GLY A 147 19.76 -7.19 5.83
N PHE A 148 20.68 -7.52 6.73
CA PHE A 148 20.34 -7.67 8.15
C PHE A 148 19.98 -6.31 8.72
N HIS A 149 18.94 -6.24 9.54
CA HIS A 149 18.53 -4.98 10.14
C HIS A 149 17.70 -5.18 11.40
N TYR A 150 17.54 -4.10 12.18
CA TYR A 150 16.62 -3.99 13.31
C TYR A 150 15.95 -2.61 13.27
N ILE A 151 14.77 -2.47 13.87
CA ILE A 151 14.10 -1.17 14.02
C ILE A 151 13.83 -0.95 15.51
N GLN A 152 14.52 0.01 16.11
CA GLN A 152 14.36 0.34 17.52
C GLN A 152 13.46 1.57 17.66
N ASN A 153 12.47 1.51 18.55
CA ASN A 153 11.72 2.69 18.95
C ASN A 153 12.60 3.55 19.88
N THR A 154 12.88 4.78 19.46
CA THR A 154 13.68 5.75 20.24
C THR A 154 12.83 6.83 20.90
N GLY A 155 11.53 6.87 20.61
CA GLY A 155 10.57 7.80 21.16
C GLY A 155 9.91 7.28 22.44
N LYS A 156 8.97 8.10 22.96
CA LYS A 156 8.12 7.77 24.12
C LYS A 156 6.75 7.22 23.72
N GLU A 157 6.37 7.41 22.47
CA GLU A 157 5.11 6.94 21.91
C GLU A 157 5.32 5.63 21.15
N LYS A 158 4.23 4.93 20.87
CA LYS A 158 4.24 3.72 20.06
C LYS A 158 4.68 4.07 18.63
N LEU A 159 5.70 3.37 18.16
CA LEU A 159 6.17 3.40 16.78
C LEU A 159 5.24 2.56 15.90
N LYS A 160 4.86 3.11 14.74
CA LYS A 160 4.09 2.43 13.70
C LYS A 160 4.66 2.75 12.33
#